data_AF-A0AA35T461-F1
#
_entry.id   AF-A0AA35T461-F1
#
_cell.length_a   1.000
_cell.length_b   1.000
_cell.length_c   1.000
_cell.angle_alpha   90.00
_cell.angle_beta   90.00
_cell.angle_gamma   90.00
#
_symmetry.space_group_name_H-M   'P 1'
#
loop_
_entity.id
_entity.type
_entity.pdbx_description
1 polymer ?
#
loop_
_entity_poly.entity_id
_entity_poly.type
_entity_poly.pdbx_seq_one_letter_code
_entity_poly.pdbx_strand_id
1 'polypeptide(L)'
;MLREAVSNVEDYEFEIEDQLEKQTGTIPLPFPKMDKNKAALCEFYLNGVCSRGSHCPFRHMRGERTVVCKHWMRHLCKKGDDCEFLHEYEMSKMPVCYFFQRFGECTNKDCQYLHVDAETLKIRDCAWYDRGFCKHGPSCRNRHTRRVLCQNYLCGFCPDGPKCKYNQ
;
A
#
# COMPACT_ATOMS: atom_id res chain seq x y z
N MET A 1 -35.07 11.31 -11.03
CA MET A 1 -36.32 10.54 -11.11
C MET A 1 -37.14 10.85 -12.37
N LEU A 2 -37.51 12.10 -12.73
CA LEU A 2 -38.31 12.34 -13.96
C LEU A 2 -37.53 12.21 -15.29
N ARG A 3 -36.23 12.49 -15.32
CA ARG A 3 -35.43 12.45 -16.56
C ARG A 3 -35.23 11.03 -17.10
N GLU A 4 -35.01 10.06 -16.21
CA GLU A 4 -34.87 8.64 -16.58
C GLU A 4 -36.18 8.03 -17.08
N ALA A 5 -37.35 8.60 -16.75
CA ALA A 5 -38.65 8.11 -17.21
C ALA A 5 -39.06 8.67 -18.59
N VAL A 6 -38.60 9.87 -18.94
CA VAL A 6 -38.97 10.55 -20.20
C VAL A 6 -37.94 10.30 -21.31
N SER A 7 -36.67 10.16 -20.95
CA SER A 7 -35.56 9.90 -21.87
C SER A 7 -34.68 8.77 -21.33
N ASN A 8 -35.28 7.61 -21.12
CA ASN A 8 -34.53 6.38 -20.83
C ASN A 8 -33.74 5.97 -22.09
N VAL A 9 -32.46 5.65 -21.91
CA VAL A 9 -31.58 5.19 -23.00
C VAL A 9 -30.92 3.83 -22.70
N GLU A 10 -31.40 3.10 -21.70
CA GLU A 10 -30.84 1.81 -21.26
C GLU A 10 -30.97 0.71 -22.33
N ASP A 11 -32.00 0.78 -23.18
CA ASP A 11 -32.22 -0.17 -24.29
C ASP A 11 -31.46 0.19 -25.58
N TYR A 12 -30.67 1.27 -25.57
CA TYR A 12 -29.91 1.73 -26.73
C TYR A 12 -28.44 1.35 -26.54
N GLU A 13 -27.88 0.73 -27.57
CA GLU A 13 -26.44 0.49 -27.67
C GLU A 13 -25.81 1.65 -28.44
N PHE A 14 -24.92 2.38 -27.79
CA PHE A 14 -24.26 3.51 -28.44
C PHE A 14 -22.97 3.04 -29.14
N GLU A 15 -22.69 3.61 -30.32
CA GLU A 15 -21.45 3.33 -31.04
C GLU A 15 -20.21 3.63 -30.18
N ILE A 16 -20.28 4.63 -29.30
CA ILE A 16 -19.18 4.95 -28.39
C ILE A 16 -18.89 3.83 -27.38
N GLU A 17 -19.90 3.08 -26.95
CA GLU A 17 -19.75 1.97 -26.00
C GLU A 17 -19.04 0.80 -26.71
N ASP A 18 -19.52 0.43 -27.90
CA ASP A 18 -18.90 -0.59 -28.75
C ASP A 18 -17.42 -0.26 -29.05
N GLN A 19 -17.13 0.99 -29.38
CA GLN A 19 -15.77 1.44 -29.67
C GLN A 19 -14.85 1.41 -28.45
N LEU A 20 -15.38 1.70 -27.25
CA LEU A 20 -14.64 1.66 -25.99
C LEU A 20 -14.32 0.20 -25.58
N GLU A 21 -15.30 -0.69 -25.64
CA GLU A 21 -15.13 -2.11 -25.32
C GLU A 21 -14.16 -2.79 -26.30
N LYS A 22 -14.33 -2.56 -27.60
CA LYS A 22 -13.43 -3.11 -28.63
C LYS A 22 -12.09 -2.38 -28.72
N GLN A 23 -11.91 -1.28 -28.00
CA GLN A 23 -10.72 -0.41 -28.02
C GLN A 23 -10.26 -0.03 -29.44
N THR A 24 -11.23 0.18 -30.34
CA THR A 24 -11.02 0.53 -31.76
C THR A 24 -10.63 1.99 -31.92
N GLY A 25 -10.03 2.35 -33.06
CA GLY A 25 -9.62 3.74 -33.35
C GLY A 25 -8.43 4.25 -32.54
N THR A 26 -7.81 3.40 -31.72
CA THR A 26 -6.65 3.78 -30.89
C THR A 26 -5.33 3.63 -31.64
N ILE A 27 -4.53 4.68 -31.62
CA ILE A 27 -3.20 4.71 -32.23
C ILE A 27 -2.18 4.23 -31.18
N PRO A 28 -1.22 3.36 -31.56
CA PRO A 28 -0.13 2.98 -30.68
C PRO A 28 0.64 4.21 -30.17
N LEU A 29 1.16 4.12 -28.95
CA LEU A 29 1.98 5.21 -28.41
C LEU A 29 3.21 5.44 -29.27
N PRO A 30 3.60 6.71 -29.51
CA PRO A 30 4.74 7.03 -30.37
C PRO A 30 6.08 6.60 -29.76
N PHE A 31 6.16 6.52 -28.43
CA PHE A 31 7.36 6.08 -27.71
C PHE A 31 7.02 4.97 -26.71
N PRO A 32 7.91 3.98 -26.55
CA PRO A 32 7.72 2.93 -25.54
C PRO A 32 7.81 3.53 -24.14
N LYS A 33 7.08 2.93 -23.19
CA LYS A 33 7.12 3.26 -21.74
C LYS A 33 6.69 4.69 -21.38
N MET A 34 5.82 5.30 -22.19
CA MET A 34 5.15 6.53 -21.78
C MET A 34 4.25 6.29 -20.55
N ASP A 35 4.07 7.34 -19.75
CA ASP A 35 3.05 7.40 -18.69
C ASP A 35 1.67 7.16 -19.30
N LYS A 36 0.92 6.22 -18.72
CA LYS A 36 -0.48 5.91 -19.08
C LYS A 36 -1.44 6.14 -17.91
N ASN A 37 -1.07 6.94 -16.91
CA ASN A 37 -1.79 7.05 -15.64
C ASN A 37 -3.26 7.47 -15.78
N LYS A 38 -3.61 8.20 -16.83
CA LYS A 38 -4.98 8.64 -17.14
C LYS A 38 -5.71 7.78 -18.17
N ALA A 39 -5.05 6.75 -18.71
CA ALA A 39 -5.68 5.83 -19.65
C ALA A 39 -6.50 4.77 -18.91
N ALA A 40 -7.55 4.28 -19.57
CA ALA A 40 -8.31 3.15 -19.09
C ALA A 40 -7.43 1.87 -19.01
N LEU A 41 -7.91 0.88 -18.26
CA LEU A 41 -7.30 -0.45 -18.23
C LEU A 41 -7.47 -1.11 -19.60
N CYS A 42 -6.45 -1.85 -20.04
CA CYS A 42 -6.55 -2.64 -21.24
C CYS A 42 -7.28 -3.95 -20.94
N GLU A 43 -8.52 -4.09 -21.40
CA GLU A 43 -9.31 -5.32 -21.24
C GLU A 43 -8.65 -6.50 -21.94
N PHE A 44 -8.10 -6.27 -23.13
CA PHE A 44 -7.34 -7.29 -23.86
C PHE A 44 -6.11 -7.78 -23.09
N TYR A 45 -5.47 -6.91 -22.29
CA TYR A 45 -4.34 -7.32 -21.47
C TYR A 45 -4.77 -8.13 -20.26
N LEU A 46 -5.88 -7.73 -19.61
CA LEU A 46 -6.49 -8.49 -18.52
C LEU A 46 -6.89 -9.91 -18.98
N ASN A 47 -7.37 -10.04 -20.21
CA ASN A 47 -7.72 -11.33 -20.83
C ASN A 47 -6.53 -12.06 -21.49
N GLY A 48 -5.32 -11.49 -21.47
CA GLY A 48 -4.11 -12.13 -22.01
C GLY A 48 -3.97 -12.14 -23.54
N VAL A 49 -4.78 -11.37 -24.28
CA VAL A 49 -4.80 -11.32 -25.75
C VAL A 49 -4.20 -10.05 -26.35
N CYS A 50 -3.76 -9.09 -25.53
CA CYS A 50 -3.18 -7.83 -26.00
C CYS A 50 -1.84 -8.03 -26.72
N SER A 51 -1.80 -7.71 -28.02
CA SER A 51 -0.60 -7.78 -28.87
C SER A 51 0.23 -6.48 -28.92
N ARG A 52 -0.29 -5.37 -28.35
CA ARG A 52 0.32 -4.04 -28.47
C ARG A 52 1.51 -3.80 -27.53
N GLY A 53 1.71 -4.66 -26.53
CA GLY A 53 2.87 -4.62 -25.63
C GLY A 53 3.09 -3.25 -24.97
N SER A 54 4.32 -2.74 -25.00
CA SER A 54 4.69 -1.44 -24.40
C SER A 54 4.16 -0.22 -25.16
N HIS A 55 3.67 -0.39 -26.38
CA HIS A 55 3.07 0.66 -27.20
C HIS A 55 1.54 0.69 -27.06
N CYS A 56 0.96 -0.18 -26.24
CA CYS A 56 -0.46 -0.11 -25.93
C CYS A 56 -0.80 1.22 -25.25
N PRO A 57 -1.75 2.02 -25.77
CA PRO A 57 -2.14 3.29 -25.18
C PRO A 57 -2.89 3.12 -23.84
N PHE A 58 -3.39 1.92 -23.57
CA PHE A 58 -4.10 1.57 -22.34
C PHE A 58 -3.16 1.02 -21.26
N ARG A 59 -3.57 1.13 -20.00
CA ARG A 59 -2.77 0.64 -18.86
C ARG A 59 -2.78 -0.88 -18.77
N HIS A 60 -1.62 -1.45 -18.47
CA HIS A 60 -1.41 -2.85 -18.17
C HIS A 60 -1.10 -3.01 -16.68
N MET A 61 -2.04 -3.58 -15.91
CA MET A 61 -1.84 -3.85 -14.49
C MET A 61 -1.05 -5.15 -14.31
N ARG A 62 0.10 -5.07 -13.66
CA ARG A 62 0.95 -6.23 -13.35
C ARG A 62 0.99 -6.47 -11.85
N GLY A 63 0.57 -7.66 -11.44
CA GLY A 63 0.62 -8.17 -10.07
C GLY A 63 -0.32 -7.48 -9.10
N GLU A 64 -0.44 -8.07 -7.90
CA GLU A 64 -1.14 -7.44 -6.78
C GLU A 64 -0.24 -6.39 -6.13
N ARG A 65 -0.75 -5.16 -6.01
CA ARG A 65 -0.04 -4.03 -5.38
C ARG A 65 -0.78 -3.64 -4.11
N THR A 66 -0.05 -3.52 -3.02
CA THR A 66 -0.63 -3.40 -1.68
C THR A 66 -0.62 -1.98 -1.13
N VAL A 67 0.27 -1.11 -1.61
CA VAL A 67 0.45 0.25 -1.09
C VAL A 67 0.39 1.27 -2.20
N VAL A 68 -0.34 2.37 -1.97
CA VAL A 68 -0.49 3.48 -2.92
C VAL A 68 0.84 4.18 -3.18
N CYS A 69 1.12 4.46 -4.45
CA CYS A 69 2.32 5.15 -4.89
C CYS A 69 2.28 6.63 -4.52
N LYS A 70 3.18 7.06 -3.62
CA LYS A 70 3.30 8.48 -3.23
C LYS A 70 3.60 9.44 -4.38
N HIS A 71 4.25 8.97 -5.44
CA HIS A 71 4.60 9.80 -6.60
C HIS A 71 3.43 9.90 -7.60
N TRP A 72 2.64 8.83 -7.72
CA TRP A 72 1.47 8.81 -8.59
C TRP A 72 0.38 9.78 -8.13
N MET A 73 0.13 9.85 -6.81
CA MET A 73 -0.82 10.81 -6.24
C MET A 73 -0.50 12.27 -6.56
N ARG A 74 0.77 12.56 -6.91
CA ARG A 74 1.24 13.90 -7.30
C ARG A 74 1.43 14.03 -8.82
N HIS A 75 1.08 13.00 -9.59
CA HIS A 75 1.33 12.90 -11.03
C HIS A 75 2.80 13.00 -11.44
N LEU A 76 3.72 12.51 -10.59
CA LEU A 76 5.17 12.52 -10.82
C LEU A 76 5.76 11.12 -11.00
N CYS A 77 4.93 10.08 -11.12
CA CYS A 77 5.42 8.72 -11.27
C CYS A 77 5.92 8.46 -12.70
N LYS A 78 7.23 8.26 -12.85
CA LYS A 78 7.87 7.92 -14.14
C LYS A 78 7.86 6.43 -14.49
N LYS A 79 7.55 5.57 -13.52
CA LYS A 79 7.52 4.11 -13.72
C LYS A 79 6.27 3.64 -14.46
N GLY A 80 5.22 4.47 -14.55
CA GLY A 80 3.97 4.13 -15.24
C GLY A 80 3.41 2.78 -14.79
N ASP A 81 3.13 1.92 -15.76
CA ASP A 81 2.63 0.55 -15.53
C ASP A 81 3.62 -0.36 -14.81
N ASP A 82 4.92 -0.12 -14.94
CA ASP A 82 5.99 -0.91 -14.28
C ASP A 82 6.24 -0.45 -12.83
N CYS A 83 5.39 0.43 -12.28
CA CYS A 83 5.48 0.83 -10.89
C CYS A 83 5.09 -0.33 -9.95
N GLU A 84 5.93 -0.62 -8.96
CA GLU A 84 5.68 -1.64 -7.92
C GLU A 84 4.55 -1.23 -6.95
N PHE A 85 4.16 0.05 -6.97
CA PHE A 85 3.15 0.61 -6.07
C PHE A 85 1.82 0.82 -6.81
N LEU A 86 0.73 0.82 -6.04
CA LEU A 86 -0.64 0.95 -6.55
C LEU A 86 -0.88 2.36 -7.11
N HIS A 87 -1.46 2.43 -8.31
CA HIS A 87 -1.85 3.67 -8.98
C HIS A 87 -3.38 3.83 -8.94
N GLU A 88 -3.92 3.71 -7.73
CA GLU A 88 -5.34 3.84 -7.41
C GLU A 88 -5.46 4.57 -6.08
N TYR A 89 -6.52 5.37 -5.94
CA TYR A 89 -6.74 6.14 -4.73
C TYR A 89 -7.57 5.32 -3.77
N GLU A 90 -6.88 4.60 -2.87
CA GLU A 90 -7.51 3.79 -1.84
C GLU A 90 -6.95 4.17 -0.46
N MET A 91 -7.78 4.80 0.37
CA MET A 91 -7.34 5.35 1.67
C MET A 91 -6.83 4.27 2.63
N SER A 92 -7.36 3.05 2.57
CA SER A 92 -6.94 1.91 3.41
C SER A 92 -5.53 1.41 3.09
N LYS A 93 -5.06 1.63 1.85
CA LYS A 93 -3.75 1.20 1.34
C LYS A 93 -2.74 2.34 1.26
N MET A 94 -3.06 3.48 1.87
CA MET A 94 -2.15 4.62 1.91
C MET A 94 -0.88 4.27 2.70
N PRO A 95 0.30 4.78 2.30
CA PRO A 95 1.50 4.56 3.09
C PRO A 95 1.38 5.24 4.46
N VAL A 96 2.11 4.70 5.44
CA VAL A 96 2.12 5.21 6.83
C VAL A 96 2.75 6.61 6.87
N CYS A 97 2.16 7.49 7.67
CA CYS A 97 2.67 8.83 7.90
C CYS A 97 3.99 8.77 8.66
N TYR A 98 5.05 9.24 8.02
CA TYR A 98 6.38 9.27 8.62
C TYR A 98 6.45 10.11 9.90
N PHE A 99 5.81 11.28 9.92
CA PHE A 99 5.86 12.19 11.07
C PHE A 99 5.13 11.61 12.29
N PHE A 100 3.92 11.11 12.08
CA PHE A 100 3.15 10.46 13.13
C PHE A 100 3.87 9.22 13.66
N GLN A 101 4.42 8.38 12.77
CA GLN A 101 5.16 7.18 13.17
C GLN A 101 6.42 7.50 13.98
N ARG A 102 7.13 8.58 13.64
CA ARG A 102 8.43 8.91 14.25
C ARG A 102 8.29 9.77 15.52
N PHE A 103 7.36 10.72 15.53
CA PHE A 103 7.24 11.73 16.57
C PHE A 103 5.96 11.58 17.41
N GLY A 104 5.03 10.69 17.01
CA GLY A 104 3.72 10.55 17.66
C GLY A 104 2.74 11.66 17.32
N GLU A 105 3.15 12.65 16.53
CA GLU A 105 2.33 13.78 16.12
C GLU A 105 2.50 14.11 14.64
N CYS A 106 1.42 14.56 14.01
CA CYS A 106 1.44 15.10 12.66
C CYS A 106 0.82 16.50 12.68
N THR A 107 1.55 17.50 12.20
CA THR A 107 1.08 18.89 12.13
C THR A 107 -0.03 19.08 11.10
N ASN A 108 -0.09 18.20 10.09
CA ASN A 108 -1.09 18.30 9.03
C ASN A 108 -2.42 17.69 9.48
N LYS A 109 -3.46 18.52 9.59
CA LYS A 109 -4.81 18.10 9.97
C LYS A 109 -5.46 17.23 8.90
N ASP A 110 -5.18 17.51 7.62
CA ASP A 110 -5.69 16.77 6.47
C ASP A 110 -4.62 15.81 5.93
N CYS A 111 -3.95 15.09 6.84
CA CYS A 111 -2.94 14.12 6.45
C CYS A 111 -3.59 12.91 5.75
N GLN A 112 -3.26 12.70 4.48
CA GLN A 112 -3.76 11.57 3.69
C GLN A 112 -3.07 10.24 4.02
N TYR A 113 -1.92 10.29 4.71
CA TYR A 113 -1.16 9.10 5.09
C TYR A 113 -1.73 8.45 6.36
N LEU A 114 -1.55 7.14 6.49
CA LEU A 114 -2.11 6.42 7.63
C LEU A 114 -1.39 6.81 8.94
N HIS A 115 -2.16 7.28 9.92
CA HIS A 115 -1.73 7.43 11.31
C HIS A 115 -1.97 6.10 12.02
N VAL A 116 -0.90 5.33 12.19
CA VAL A 116 -0.94 4.02 12.85
C VAL A 116 -0.14 4.14 14.14
N ASP A 117 -0.77 3.80 15.26
CA ASP A 117 -0.11 3.78 16.57
C ASP A 117 0.92 2.64 16.65
N ALA A 118 1.96 2.83 17.46
CA ALA A 118 3.00 1.82 17.64
C ALA A 118 2.47 0.48 18.19
N GLU A 119 1.30 0.47 18.82
CA GLU A 119 0.61 -0.75 19.30
C GLU A 119 -0.17 -1.47 18.19
N THR A 120 -0.74 -0.73 17.24
CA THR A 120 -1.53 -1.29 16.12
C THR A 120 -0.64 -1.72 14.96
N LEU A 121 0.49 -1.05 14.76
CA LEU A 121 1.56 -1.55 13.92
C LEU A 121 2.20 -2.72 14.67
N LYS A 122 1.74 -3.95 14.43
CA LYS A 122 2.31 -5.21 14.97
C LYS A 122 3.77 -5.39 14.50
N ILE A 123 4.66 -4.50 14.90
CA ILE A 123 6.10 -4.61 14.68
C ILE A 123 6.49 -5.86 15.45
N ARG A 124 6.96 -6.87 14.71
CA ARG A 124 7.37 -8.14 15.30
C ARG A 124 8.44 -7.89 16.36
N ASP A 125 8.30 -8.57 17.49
CA ASP A 125 9.31 -8.54 18.54
C ASP A 125 10.64 -9.09 18.01
N CYS A 126 11.74 -8.47 18.45
CA CYS A 126 13.07 -8.85 18.01
C CYS A 126 13.52 -10.13 18.73
N ALA A 127 13.51 -11.26 18.01
CA ALA A 127 13.97 -12.55 18.52
C ALA A 127 15.42 -12.57 19.03
N TRP A 128 16.28 -11.61 18.63
CA TRP A 128 17.65 -11.48 19.15
C TRP A 128 17.68 -10.73 20.48
N TYR A 129 16.93 -9.63 20.58
CA TYR A 129 16.82 -8.87 21.82
C TYR A 129 16.11 -9.65 22.92
N ASP A 130 15.09 -10.44 22.56
CA ASP A 130 14.42 -11.35 23.49
C ASP A 130 15.35 -12.43 24.05
N ARG A 131 16.43 -12.78 23.33
CA ARG A 131 17.50 -13.66 23.81
C ARG A 131 18.59 -12.93 24.59
N GLY A 132 18.43 -11.63 24.80
CA GLY A 132 19.29 -10.78 25.64
C GLY A 132 20.08 -9.72 24.87
N PHE A 133 20.49 -9.97 23.61
CA PHE A 133 21.32 -9.03 22.86
C PHE A 133 20.95 -8.97 21.38
N CYS A 134 20.71 -7.75 20.89
CA CYS A 134 20.52 -7.47 19.47
C CYS A 134 21.70 -6.65 18.93
N LYS A 135 22.37 -7.18 17.89
CA LYS A 135 23.50 -6.50 17.20
C LYS A 135 23.16 -5.12 16.62
N HIS A 136 21.88 -4.84 16.38
CA HIS A 136 21.41 -3.57 15.84
C HIS A 136 21.11 -2.52 16.92
N GLY A 137 21.15 -2.90 18.21
CA GLY A 137 20.96 -1.98 19.32
C GLY A 137 19.66 -1.15 19.21
N PRO A 138 19.68 0.13 19.62
CA PRO A 138 18.53 1.03 19.51
C PRO A 138 18.03 1.28 18.09
N SER A 139 18.83 0.96 17.06
CA SER A 139 18.47 1.13 15.65
C SER A 139 17.81 -0.12 15.03
N CYS A 140 17.46 -1.13 15.83
CA CYS A 140 16.79 -2.32 15.32
C CYS A 140 15.41 -1.98 14.76
N ARG A 141 15.08 -2.58 13.60
CA ARG A 141 13.76 -2.46 12.96
C ARG A 141 12.65 -3.17 13.74
N ASN A 142 13.01 -4.18 14.54
CA ASN A 142 12.08 -4.98 15.33
C ASN A 142 11.95 -4.41 16.75
N ARG A 143 10.79 -4.62 17.38
CA ARG A 143 10.50 -4.08 18.70
C ARG A 143 11.38 -4.74 19.76
N HIS A 144 12.02 -3.92 20.59
CA HIS A 144 12.80 -4.35 21.75
C HIS A 144 11.98 -4.12 23.01
N THR A 145 11.40 -5.18 23.57
CA THR A 145 10.67 -5.11 24.85
C THR A 145 11.65 -5.30 26.01
N ARG A 146 11.92 -4.24 26.77
CA ARG A 146 12.81 -4.34 27.95
C ARG A 146 12.10 -5.10 29.06
N ARG A 147 12.66 -6.24 29.47
CA ARG A 147 12.18 -7.02 30.62
C ARG A 147 12.84 -6.51 31.89
N VAL A 148 12.07 -6.38 32.97
CA VAL A 148 12.59 -6.02 34.30
C VAL A 148 12.90 -7.32 35.03
N LEU A 149 14.18 -7.58 35.31
CA LEU A 149 14.61 -8.76 36.03
C LEU A 149 14.16 -8.70 37.50
N CYS A 150 13.74 -9.83 38.06
CA CYS A 150 13.44 -9.94 39.48
C CYS A 150 14.72 -9.73 40.31
N GLN A 151 14.74 -8.70 41.16
CA GLN A 151 15.89 -8.39 42.00
C GLN A 151 16.19 -9.49 43.03
N ASN A 152 15.15 -10.13 43.60
CA ASN A 152 15.33 -11.25 44.53
C ASN A 152 15.91 -12.49 43.84
N TYR A 153 15.50 -12.74 42.59
CA TYR A 153 16.09 -13.82 41.78
C TYR A 153 17.55 -13.55 41.45
N LEU A 154 17.90 -12.30 41.11
CA LEU A 154 19.29 -11.87 40.92
C LEU A 154 20.14 -12.07 42.18
N CYS A 155 19.56 -11.86 43.37
CA CYS A 155 20.22 -12.10 44.65
C CYS A 155 20.26 -13.59 45.05
N GLY A 156 19.82 -14.50 44.19
CA GLY A 156 19.96 -15.96 44.33
C GLY A 156 18.69 -16.69 44.77
N PHE A 157 17.65 -16.01 45.27
CA PHE A 157 16.40 -16.67 45.67
C PHE A 157 15.18 -15.74 45.58
N CYS A 158 14.19 -16.14 44.79
CA CYS A 158 12.89 -15.48 44.75
C CYS A 158 11.83 -16.34 45.47
N PRO A 159 11.16 -15.83 46.52
CA PRO A 159 10.14 -16.60 47.26
C PRO A 159 8.92 -16.96 46.40
N ASP A 160 8.64 -16.19 45.35
CA ASP A 160 7.54 -16.47 44.41
C ASP A 160 7.91 -17.53 43.35
N GLY A 161 9.20 -17.87 43.24
CA GLY A 161 9.70 -18.87 42.30
C GLY A 161 9.19 -18.65 40.86
N PRO A 162 8.68 -19.70 40.18
CA PRO A 162 8.14 -19.59 38.81
C PRO A 162 6.89 -18.70 38.70
N LYS A 163 6.22 -18.38 39.81
CA LYS A 163 5.03 -17.52 39.82
C LYS A 163 5.38 -16.04 40.00
N CYS A 164 6.67 -15.69 40.02
CA CYS A 164 7.11 -14.32 40.16
C CYS A 164 6.54 -13.43 39.04
N LYS A 165 6.02 -12.25 39.40
CA LYS A 165 5.51 -11.23 38.47
C LYS A 165 6.53 -10.75 37.43
N TYR A 166 7.82 -11.00 37.68
CA TYR A 166 8.95 -10.67 36.81
C TYR A 166 9.52 -11.89 36.07
N ASN A 167 8.85 -13.05 36.11
CA ASN A 167 9.22 -14.26 35.38
C ASN A 167 8.73 -14.21 33.92
N GLN A 168 9.02 -13.12 33.24
CA GLN A 168 8.79 -12.94 31.81
C GLN A 168 10.11 -12.71 31.13
#